data_AF-A0A348B5U2-F1
#
_entry.id   AF-A0A348B5U2-F1
#
_cell.length_a   1.000
_cell.length_b   1.000
_cell.length_c   1.000
_cell.angle_alpha   90.00
_cell.angle_beta   90.00
_cell.angle_gamma   90.00
#
_symmetry.space_group_name_H-M   'P 1'
#
loop_
_entity.id
_entity.type
_entity.pdbx_description
1 polymer ?
#
loop_
_entity_poly.entity_id
_entity_poly.type
_entity_poly.pdbx_seq_one_letter_code
_entity_poly.pdbx_strand_id
1 'polypeptide(L)'
;MKEDPDFRRELSDVLGLTAFSQLKEATEQLSKVVVQSRDLAVRLEGVVERLVQRVDQLTQRVDQLAVRMDQLAEAQRKTEEELKLLAEAQRKTEERLNQLTQRVDQLAVRMDQLADAQRKTEERLNQLTQRVDQLADAQRKTEERLNQLTQRVDQLADAQRKTEERLNQLTQRVDQLADAQRKTEERLNQLTQRVDQLAVRMDQLAEAQRKTEERLNQLTQRVDQLAVRMDQLADAQRKTEERLNQLTQRVDQLAEAQRKTEEELKLLAEAQRKLEEFLLATRKEFSERFDRLENKIGMLDKTISSLGQRWGVSYEELIREFFKEIVESEGINLDFINRFTYKDQQGNFGAKGTRYEVDIYAKDDKVYLMEVKSFAEGDDVEWFNTKCDVLTRVLGLKNPIKLFLAVTAREDAVESSKAHGVKLIYGNLVEEPKRSKGKSEEDLSA
;
A
#
# COMPACT_ATOMS: atom_id res chain seq x y z
N MET A 1 60.26 266.76 63.69
CA MET A 1 61.62 266.33 64.08
C MET A 1 61.88 265.06 63.28
N LYS A 2 62.71 265.10 62.23
CA LYS A 2 64.19 264.93 62.24
C LYS A 2 64.62 263.60 62.88
N GLU A 3 65.55 262.95 62.18
CA GLU A 3 66.47 261.87 62.65
C GLU A 3 65.84 260.47 62.75
N ASP A 4 66.38 259.39 62.18
CA ASP A 4 67.62 259.15 61.40
C ASP A 4 67.46 257.79 60.66
N PRO A 5 67.80 257.68 59.36
CA PRO A 5 67.80 256.41 58.61
C PRO A 5 68.83 255.36 59.08
N ASP A 6 69.92 255.73 59.77
CA ASP A 6 70.98 254.77 60.13
C ASP A 6 70.66 253.90 61.36
N PHE A 7 69.69 254.30 62.19
CA PHE A 7 69.19 253.44 63.28
C PHE A 7 68.38 252.23 62.76
N ARG A 8 67.91 252.27 61.50
CA ARG A 8 67.19 251.15 60.87
C ARG A 8 68.11 249.99 60.48
N ARG A 9 69.44 250.16 60.51
CA ARG A 9 70.39 249.12 60.10
C ARG A 9 71.00 248.35 61.27
N GLU A 10 71.37 249.00 62.39
CA GLU A 10 72.01 248.32 63.53
C GLU A 10 71.06 247.45 64.38
N LEU A 11 69.77 247.77 64.48
CA LEU A 11 68.81 246.93 65.21
C LEU A 11 68.44 245.64 64.47
N SER A 12 68.68 245.58 63.16
CA SER A 12 68.51 244.35 62.37
C SER A 12 69.60 243.31 62.69
N ASP A 13 70.80 243.77 63.11
CA ASP A 13 71.96 242.91 63.39
C ASP A 13 72.07 242.49 64.87
N VAL A 14 71.58 243.31 65.81
CA VAL A 14 71.62 242.98 67.26
C VAL A 14 70.45 242.09 67.71
N LEU A 15 69.31 242.08 67.01
CA LEU A 15 68.12 241.28 67.39
C LEU A 15 68.03 239.87 66.78
N GLY A 16 69.10 239.34 66.17
CA GLY A 16 69.21 237.89 65.92
C GLY A 16 68.14 237.29 64.98
N LEU A 17 67.61 238.08 64.05
CA LEU A 17 66.56 237.65 63.11
C LEU A 17 66.99 236.49 62.18
N THR A 18 68.29 236.39 61.86
CA THR A 18 68.87 235.27 61.07
C THR A 18 69.00 233.97 61.87
N ALA A 19 69.41 234.02 63.14
CA ALA A 19 69.53 232.84 63.99
C ALA A 19 68.15 232.25 64.34
N PHE A 20 67.16 233.11 64.59
CA PHE A 20 65.79 232.68 64.86
C PHE A 20 65.14 232.04 63.62
N SER A 21 65.43 232.56 62.43
CA SER A 21 65.02 231.95 61.14
C SER A 21 65.59 230.54 60.97
N GLN A 22 66.90 230.36 61.18
CA GLN A 22 67.55 229.04 61.05
C GLN A 22 67.05 228.04 62.11
N LEU A 23 66.79 228.49 63.34
CA LEU A 23 66.26 227.63 64.39
C LEU A 23 64.82 227.20 64.09
N LYS A 24 64.00 228.11 63.54
CA LYS A 24 62.65 227.79 63.06
C LYS A 24 62.70 226.74 61.95
N GLU A 25 63.57 226.94 60.96
CA GLU A 25 63.75 226.02 59.84
C GLU A 25 64.26 224.64 60.30
N ALA A 26 65.21 224.60 61.25
CA ALA A 26 65.68 223.36 61.87
C ALA A 26 64.59 222.65 62.67
N THR A 27 63.76 223.37 63.43
CA THR A 27 62.60 222.77 64.13
C THR A 27 61.54 222.25 63.16
N GLU A 28 61.34 222.91 62.02
CA GLU A 28 60.45 222.45 60.94
C GLU A 28 61.00 221.17 60.27
N GLN A 29 62.31 221.08 60.07
CA GLN A 29 62.97 219.87 59.56
C GLN A 29 62.90 218.70 60.56
N LEU A 30 63.17 218.96 61.86
CA LEU A 30 63.05 217.96 62.92
C LEU A 30 61.62 217.46 63.06
N SER A 31 60.64 218.37 62.99
CA SER A 31 59.22 218.03 62.92
C SER A 31 58.93 217.09 61.74
N LYS A 32 59.43 217.40 60.54
CA LYS A 32 59.30 216.51 59.38
C LYS A 32 59.94 215.13 59.61
N VAL A 33 61.12 215.07 60.20
CA VAL A 33 61.82 213.79 60.48
C VAL A 33 61.06 212.96 61.53
N VAL A 34 60.55 213.58 62.58
CA VAL A 34 59.73 212.89 63.60
C VAL A 34 58.44 212.34 62.98
N VAL A 35 57.78 213.13 62.13
CA VAL A 35 56.59 212.68 61.39
C VAL A 35 56.94 211.54 60.44
N GLN A 36 58.03 211.64 59.68
CA GLN A 36 58.49 210.59 58.78
C GLN A 36 58.88 209.30 59.53
N SER A 37 59.54 209.41 60.69
CA SER A 37 59.91 208.28 61.54
C SER A 37 58.67 207.59 62.12
N ARG A 38 57.67 208.37 62.55
CA ARG A 38 56.37 207.85 62.98
C ARG A 38 55.64 207.14 61.84
N ASP A 39 55.61 207.71 60.65
CA ASP A 39 55.05 207.07 59.45
C ASP A 39 55.78 205.76 59.11
N LEU A 40 57.11 205.75 59.25
CA LEU A 40 57.93 204.55 59.05
C LEU A 40 57.62 203.48 60.08
N ALA A 41 57.47 203.84 61.36
CA ALA A 41 57.08 202.92 62.42
C ALA A 41 55.71 202.28 62.16
N VAL A 42 54.72 203.08 61.75
CA VAL A 42 53.39 202.59 61.35
C VAL A 42 53.47 201.66 60.14
N ARG A 43 54.30 201.98 59.14
CA ARG A 43 54.54 201.09 57.99
C ARG A 43 55.20 199.77 58.42
N LEU A 44 56.15 199.83 59.34
CA LEU A 44 56.85 198.67 59.89
C LEU A 44 55.90 197.77 60.68
N GLU A 45 55.05 198.36 61.51
CA GLU A 45 53.98 197.68 62.23
C GLU A 45 53.04 196.95 61.25
N GLY A 46 52.64 197.62 60.15
CA GLY A 46 51.87 196.99 59.09
C GLY A 46 52.62 195.90 58.31
N VAL A 47 53.96 195.94 58.23
CA VAL A 47 54.77 194.85 57.66
C VAL A 47 54.84 193.66 58.62
N VAL A 48 55.05 193.92 59.92
CA VAL A 48 55.10 192.90 60.97
C VAL A 48 53.77 192.19 61.06
N GLU A 49 52.65 192.93 61.04
CA GLU A 49 51.31 192.35 61.09
C GLU A 49 51.04 191.44 59.87
N ARG A 50 51.46 191.85 58.66
CA ARG A 50 51.41 190.99 57.46
C ARG A 50 52.31 189.77 57.56
N LEU A 51 53.48 189.88 58.20
CA LEU A 51 54.39 188.75 58.41
C LEU A 51 53.80 187.74 59.40
N VAL A 52 53.23 188.21 60.50
CA VAL A 52 52.52 187.37 61.48
C VAL A 52 51.38 186.62 60.78
N GLN A 53 50.54 187.32 60.00
CA GLN A 53 49.49 186.68 59.23
C GLN A 53 50.02 185.63 58.22
N ARG A 54 51.16 185.87 57.56
CA ARG A 54 51.77 184.88 56.66
C ARG A 54 52.35 183.69 57.42
N VAL A 55 52.94 183.90 58.59
CA VAL A 55 53.43 182.82 59.46
C VAL A 55 52.26 181.97 59.93
N ASP A 56 51.15 182.59 60.35
CA ASP A 56 49.94 181.86 60.74
C ASP A 56 49.37 181.03 59.57
N GLN A 57 49.31 181.61 58.36
CA GLN A 57 48.92 180.88 57.16
C GLN A 57 49.88 179.73 56.82
N LEU A 58 51.18 179.91 57.03
CA LEU A 58 52.18 178.86 56.83
C LEU A 58 52.02 177.73 57.84
N THR A 59 51.82 178.06 59.11
CA THR A 59 51.54 177.09 60.18
C THR A 59 50.30 176.27 59.84
N GLN A 60 49.20 176.92 59.44
CA GLN A 60 47.98 176.23 59.00
C GLN A 60 48.23 175.30 57.80
N ARG A 61 49.07 175.71 56.83
CA ARG A 61 49.42 174.86 55.68
C ARG A 61 50.31 173.69 56.08
N VAL A 62 51.21 173.86 57.04
CA VAL A 62 52.02 172.77 57.61
C VAL A 62 51.14 171.79 58.35
N ASP A 63 50.17 172.26 59.15
CA ASP A 63 49.21 171.39 59.83
C ASP A 63 48.34 170.61 58.83
N GLN A 64 47.86 171.28 57.77
CA GLN A 64 47.12 170.60 56.69
C GLN A 64 48.00 169.57 55.95
N LEU A 65 49.29 169.87 55.77
CA LEU A 65 50.23 168.94 55.16
C LEU A 65 50.48 167.72 56.05
N ALA A 66 50.61 167.92 57.36
CA ALA A 66 50.73 166.83 58.34
C ALA A 66 49.50 165.92 58.29
N VAL A 67 48.29 166.48 58.29
CA VAL A 67 47.05 165.70 58.16
C VAL A 67 46.99 164.92 56.83
N ARG A 68 47.41 165.53 55.72
CA ARG A 68 47.48 164.83 54.42
C ARG A 68 48.54 163.73 54.39
N MET A 69 49.67 163.93 55.08
CA MET A 69 50.70 162.90 55.23
C MET A 69 50.18 161.72 56.03
N ASP A 70 49.43 161.96 57.11
CA ASP A 70 48.80 160.90 57.90
C ASP A 70 47.75 160.14 57.08
N GLN A 71 46.92 160.85 56.32
CA GLN A 71 45.95 160.24 55.41
C GLN A 71 46.64 159.40 54.32
N LEU A 72 47.77 159.88 53.77
CA LEU A 72 48.54 159.15 52.77
C LEU A 72 49.19 157.89 53.38
N ALA A 73 49.71 157.99 54.62
CA ALA A 73 50.26 156.84 55.33
C ALA A 73 49.18 155.79 55.62
N GLU A 74 47.97 156.21 55.99
CA GLU A 74 46.85 155.30 56.19
C GLU A 74 46.39 154.67 54.87
N ALA A 75 46.31 155.44 53.79
CA ALA A 75 46.01 154.90 52.46
C ALA A 75 47.08 153.90 52.00
N GLN A 76 48.37 154.20 52.23
CA GLN A 76 49.47 153.31 51.91
C GLN A 76 49.38 151.99 52.70
N ARG A 77 49.04 152.04 53.99
CA ARG A 77 48.80 150.83 54.80
C ARG A 77 47.64 150.00 54.25
N LYS A 78 46.51 150.62 53.90
CA LYS A 78 45.37 149.92 53.28
C LYS A 78 45.76 149.26 51.96
N THR A 79 46.52 149.94 51.11
CA THR A 79 47.02 149.34 49.86
C THR A 79 47.98 148.18 50.12
N GLU A 80 48.83 148.25 51.16
CA GLU A 80 49.72 147.14 51.51
C GLU A 80 48.93 145.92 52.01
N GLU A 81 47.86 146.14 52.78
CA GLU A 81 46.94 145.08 53.21
C GLU A 81 46.20 144.45 52.03
N GLU A 82 45.66 145.26 51.11
CA GLU A 82 45.02 144.77 49.88
C GLU A 82 45.99 143.98 48.98
N LEU A 83 47.24 144.43 48.86
CA LEU A 83 48.29 143.71 48.13
C LEU A 83 48.63 142.36 48.77
N LYS A 84 48.65 142.28 50.12
CA LYS A 84 48.82 141.00 50.83
C LYS A 84 47.66 140.05 50.55
N LEU A 85 46.42 140.54 50.63
CA LEU A 85 45.22 139.75 50.32
C LEU A 85 45.23 139.27 48.85
N LEU A 86 45.64 140.13 47.92
CA LEU A 86 45.78 139.78 46.51
C LEU A 86 46.86 138.72 46.29
N ALA A 87 48.02 138.84 46.95
CA ALA A 87 49.08 137.84 46.88
C ALA A 87 48.62 136.48 47.43
N GLU A 88 47.86 136.47 48.53
CA GLU A 88 47.25 135.26 49.06
C GLU A 88 46.21 134.65 48.11
N ALA A 89 45.37 135.47 47.48
CA ALA A 89 44.40 135.03 46.48
C ALA A 89 45.09 134.46 45.22
N GLN A 90 46.18 135.09 44.78
CA GLN A 90 47.00 134.62 43.66
C GLN A 90 47.64 133.27 43.99
N ARG A 91 48.21 133.11 45.20
CA ARG A 91 48.77 131.83 45.66
C ARG A 91 47.70 130.72 45.72
N LYS A 92 46.51 131.00 46.26
CA LYS A 92 45.39 130.04 46.25
C LYS A 92 44.96 129.67 44.84
N THR A 93 45.03 130.61 43.90
CA THR A 93 44.70 130.37 42.49
C THR A 93 45.75 129.48 41.82
N GLU A 94 47.04 129.73 42.09
CA GLU A 94 48.14 128.89 41.62
C GLU A 94 48.05 127.46 42.18
N GLU A 95 47.72 127.31 43.46
CA GLU A 95 47.46 126.00 44.08
C GLU A 95 46.28 125.26 43.41
N ARG A 96 45.17 125.96 43.12
CA ARG A 96 44.03 125.40 42.38
C ARG A 96 44.40 125.03 40.94
N LEU A 97 45.21 125.85 40.27
CA LEU A 97 45.68 125.57 38.91
C LEU A 97 46.56 124.31 38.89
N ASN A 98 47.48 124.17 39.85
CA ASN A 98 48.31 122.98 40.00
C ASN A 98 47.46 121.72 40.26
N GLN A 99 46.43 121.83 41.11
CA GLN A 99 45.48 120.73 41.32
C GLN A 99 44.67 120.39 40.06
N LEU A 100 44.28 121.40 39.28
CA LEU A 100 43.57 121.19 38.01
C LEU A 100 44.47 120.49 36.99
N THR A 101 45.73 120.92 36.85
CA THR A 101 46.72 120.26 35.99
C THR A 101 46.89 118.80 36.37
N GLN A 102 47.06 118.49 37.66
CA GLN A 102 47.15 117.10 38.14
C GLN A 102 45.89 116.28 37.81
N ARG A 103 44.69 116.87 37.91
CA ARG A 103 43.44 116.19 37.54
C ARG A 103 43.34 115.96 36.03
N VAL A 104 43.80 116.92 35.22
CA VAL A 104 43.86 116.78 33.76
C VAL A 104 44.83 115.66 33.37
N ASP A 105 46.00 115.59 33.99
CA ASP A 105 46.98 114.52 33.76
C ASP A 105 46.41 113.15 34.16
N GLN A 106 45.74 113.06 35.32
CA GLN A 106 45.06 111.83 35.73
C GLN A 106 43.93 111.44 34.76
N LEU A 107 43.21 112.40 34.21
CA LEU A 107 42.16 112.16 33.23
C LEU A 107 42.74 111.67 31.90
N ALA A 108 43.87 112.23 31.46
CA ALA A 108 44.60 111.74 30.28
C ALA A 108 45.01 110.28 30.46
N VAL A 109 45.61 109.91 31.60
CA VAL A 109 45.99 108.52 31.90
C VAL A 109 44.77 107.59 31.90
N ARG A 110 43.64 108.01 32.47
CA ARG A 110 42.39 107.20 32.45
C ARG A 110 41.82 107.05 31.05
N MET A 111 41.94 108.07 30.20
CA MET A 111 41.52 107.99 28.80
C MET A 111 42.39 107.00 28.02
N ASP A 112 43.70 107.00 28.24
CA ASP A 112 44.61 106.02 27.63
C ASP A 112 44.26 104.58 28.07
N GLN A 113 44.01 104.39 29.37
CA GLN A 113 43.56 103.10 29.91
C GLN A 113 42.23 102.64 29.31
N LEU A 114 41.28 103.56 29.11
CA LEU A 114 40.00 103.27 28.49
C LEU A 114 40.16 102.89 27.01
N ALA A 115 41.01 103.61 26.27
CA ALA A 115 41.33 103.30 24.88
C ALA A 115 41.96 101.90 24.74
N ASP A 116 42.88 101.54 25.63
CA ASP A 116 43.48 100.20 25.65
C ASP A 116 42.47 99.10 26.04
N ALA A 117 41.57 99.39 27.00
CA ALA A 117 40.49 98.47 27.34
C ALA A 117 39.52 98.26 26.16
N GLN A 118 39.22 99.33 25.42
CA GLN A 118 38.39 99.29 24.22
C GLN A 118 39.06 98.44 23.12
N ARG A 119 40.35 98.64 22.84
CA ARG A 119 41.11 97.80 21.88
C ARG A 119 41.09 96.32 22.27
N LYS A 120 41.34 95.99 23.54
CA LYS A 120 41.26 94.60 24.03
C LYS A 120 39.85 94.01 23.89
N THR A 121 38.82 94.83 24.00
CA THR A 121 37.44 94.40 23.83
C THR A 121 37.14 94.11 22.37
N GLU A 122 37.60 94.97 21.46
CA GLU A 122 37.50 94.77 20.01
C GLU A 122 38.23 93.49 19.57
N GLU A 123 39.44 93.23 20.07
CA GLU A 123 40.17 91.99 19.83
C GLU A 123 39.40 90.76 20.30
N ARG A 124 38.82 90.81 21.51
CA ARG A 124 37.99 89.72 22.04
C ARG A 124 36.71 89.51 21.21
N LEU A 125 36.09 90.58 20.74
CA LEU A 125 34.92 90.49 19.85
C LEU A 125 35.30 89.85 18.52
N ASN A 126 36.44 90.23 17.92
CA ASN A 126 36.93 89.60 16.69
C ASN A 126 37.20 88.10 16.88
N GLN A 127 37.81 87.71 18.01
CA GLN A 127 38.01 86.30 18.35
C GLN A 127 36.68 85.56 18.56
N LEU A 128 35.70 86.22 19.19
CA LEU A 128 34.37 85.65 19.38
C LEU A 128 33.67 85.42 18.03
N THR A 129 33.70 86.40 17.13
CA THR A 129 33.16 86.25 15.76
C THR A 129 33.79 85.06 15.05
N GLN A 130 35.12 84.92 15.08
CA GLN A 130 35.80 83.77 14.48
C GLN A 130 35.36 82.43 15.09
N ARG A 131 35.14 82.36 16.40
CA ARG A 131 34.64 81.14 17.06
C ARG A 131 33.19 80.83 16.67
N VAL A 132 32.35 81.85 16.49
CA VAL A 132 30.98 81.69 16.01
C VAL A 132 30.98 81.16 14.57
N ASP A 133 31.83 81.69 13.70
CA ASP A 133 31.98 81.19 12.32
C ASP A 133 32.44 79.73 12.30
N GLN A 134 33.43 79.37 13.12
CA GLN A 134 33.88 77.99 13.28
C GLN A 134 32.78 77.06 13.79
N LEU A 135 31.94 77.54 14.71
CA LEU A 135 30.81 76.77 15.23
C LEU A 135 29.74 76.58 14.15
N ALA A 136 29.45 77.60 13.35
CA ALA A 136 28.52 77.51 12.23
C ALA A 136 28.99 76.49 11.18
N ASP A 137 30.29 76.48 10.85
CA ASP A 137 30.86 75.49 9.94
C ASP A 137 30.85 74.07 10.54
N ALA A 138 31.12 73.93 11.84
CA ALA A 138 31.02 72.64 12.52
C ALA A 138 29.57 72.12 12.54
N GLN A 139 28.60 73.01 12.74
CA GLN A 139 27.17 72.68 12.68
C GLN A 139 26.78 72.22 11.27
N ARG A 140 27.20 72.94 10.21
CA ARG A 140 26.94 72.53 8.82
C ARG A 140 27.51 71.14 8.51
N LYS A 141 28.77 70.87 8.92
CA LYS A 141 29.38 69.54 8.76
C LYS A 141 28.64 68.45 9.53
N THR A 142 28.05 68.78 10.67
CA THR A 142 27.26 67.84 11.48
C THR A 142 25.94 67.54 10.79
N GLU A 143 25.26 68.54 10.23
CA GLU A 143 24.05 68.37 9.43
C GLU A 143 24.31 67.51 8.18
N GLU A 144 25.42 67.73 7.47
CA GLU A 144 25.83 66.88 6.35
C GLU A 144 26.05 65.42 6.76
N ARG A 145 26.72 65.19 7.90
CA ARG A 145 26.93 63.84 8.45
C ARG A 145 25.62 63.19 8.87
N LEU A 146 24.68 63.95 9.45
CA LEU A 146 23.36 63.45 9.81
C LEU A 146 22.57 63.05 8.56
N ASN A 147 22.60 63.86 7.51
CA ASN A 147 21.96 63.51 6.24
C ASN A 147 22.56 62.24 5.61
N GLN A 148 23.88 62.08 5.65
CA GLN A 148 24.54 60.83 5.22
C GLN A 148 24.16 59.63 6.09
N LEU A 149 24.02 59.83 7.40
CA LEU A 149 23.60 58.78 8.33
C LEU A 149 22.16 58.35 8.02
N THR A 150 21.24 59.29 7.82
CA THR A 150 19.85 59.01 7.42
C THR A 150 19.82 58.19 6.13
N GLN A 151 20.56 58.57 5.10
CA GLN A 151 20.64 57.80 3.85
C GLN A 151 21.17 56.37 4.06
N ARG A 152 22.17 56.19 4.93
CA ARG A 152 22.68 54.84 5.27
C ARG A 152 21.65 54.01 6.03
N VAL A 153 20.86 54.63 6.91
CA VAL A 153 19.77 53.97 7.62
C VAL A 153 18.68 53.54 6.64
N ASP A 154 18.30 54.38 5.68
CA ASP A 154 17.34 54.03 4.63
C ASP A 154 17.83 52.86 3.76
N GLN A 155 19.11 52.89 3.36
CA GLN A 155 19.75 51.78 2.62
C GLN A 155 19.75 50.48 3.44
N LEU A 156 19.99 50.56 4.75
CA LEU A 156 19.95 49.40 5.63
C LEU A 156 18.53 48.85 5.77
N ALA A 157 17.52 49.71 5.87
CA ALA A 157 16.12 49.30 5.91
C ALA A 157 15.70 48.59 4.61
N ASP A 158 16.14 49.08 3.45
CA ASP A 158 15.88 48.42 2.16
C ASP A 158 16.62 47.08 2.01
N ALA A 159 17.87 47.01 2.50
CA ALA A 159 18.61 45.75 2.56
C ALA A 159 17.95 44.73 3.50
N GLN A 160 17.39 45.19 4.62
CA GLN A 160 16.61 44.35 5.54
C GLN A 160 15.35 43.80 4.86
N ARG A 161 14.56 44.65 4.18
CA ARG A 161 13.38 44.20 3.41
C ARG A 161 13.73 43.15 2.36
N LYS A 162 14.79 43.36 1.58
CA LYS A 162 15.26 42.36 0.59
C LYS A 162 15.69 41.05 1.22
N THR A 163 16.25 41.11 2.44
CA THR A 163 16.64 39.91 3.18
C THR A 163 15.41 39.15 3.68
N GLU A 164 14.40 39.86 4.17
CA GLU A 164 13.11 39.27 4.57
C GLU A 164 12.39 38.61 3.39
N GLU A 165 12.35 39.26 2.22
CA GLU A 165 11.82 38.67 0.98
C GLU A 165 12.55 37.38 0.58
N ARG A 166 13.89 37.38 0.65
CA ARG A 166 14.72 36.18 0.38
C ARG A 166 14.46 35.06 1.38
N LEU A 167 14.29 35.39 2.66
CA LEU A 167 13.94 34.42 3.70
C LEU A 167 12.56 33.81 3.43
N ASN A 168 11.56 34.61 3.06
CA ASN A 168 10.24 34.10 2.70
C ASN A 168 10.31 33.16 1.48
N GLN A 169 11.09 33.51 0.45
CA GLN A 169 11.33 32.62 -0.69
C GLN A 169 12.05 31.33 -0.30
N LEU A 170 13.02 31.41 0.64
CA LEU A 170 13.72 30.23 1.15
C LEU A 170 12.76 29.30 1.90
N THR A 171 11.90 29.85 2.77
CA THR A 171 10.87 29.10 3.48
C THR A 171 9.96 28.36 2.50
N GLN A 172 9.46 29.04 1.46
CA GLN A 172 8.64 28.40 0.42
C GLN A 172 9.38 27.26 -0.31
N ARG A 173 10.68 27.42 -0.59
CA ARG A 173 11.48 26.35 -1.21
C ARG A 173 11.68 25.16 -0.27
N VAL A 174 11.85 25.40 1.04
CA VAL A 174 11.93 24.34 2.04
C VAL A 174 10.61 23.58 2.13
N ASP A 175 9.48 24.26 2.12
CA ASP A 175 8.15 23.62 2.11
C ASP A 175 7.97 22.75 0.85
N GLN A 176 8.34 23.27 -0.32
CA GLN A 176 8.32 22.50 -1.58
C GLN A 176 9.22 21.27 -1.54
N LEU A 177 10.41 21.39 -0.92
CA LEU A 177 11.32 20.26 -0.75
C LEU A 177 10.74 19.21 0.21
N ALA A 178 10.11 19.64 1.30
CA ALA A 178 9.44 18.74 2.24
C ALA A 178 8.30 17.97 1.57
N ASP A 179 7.49 18.63 0.74
CA ASP A 179 6.44 17.97 -0.03
C ASP A 179 6.99 17.02 -1.10
N ALA A 180 8.08 17.39 -1.78
CA ALA A 180 8.77 16.51 -2.72
C ALA A 180 9.35 15.26 -2.01
N GLN A 181 9.88 15.43 -0.80
CA GLN A 181 10.36 14.34 0.04
C GLN A 181 9.21 13.39 0.42
N ARG A 182 8.08 13.91 0.90
CA ARG A 182 6.89 13.08 1.20
C ARG A 182 6.42 12.27 0.01
N LYS A 183 6.32 12.88 -1.18
CA LYS A 183 5.97 12.17 -2.42
C LYS A 183 6.98 11.07 -2.77
N THR A 184 8.26 11.30 -2.47
CA THR A 184 9.32 10.31 -2.69
C THR A 184 9.18 9.14 -1.72
N GLU A 185 8.91 9.41 -0.44
CA GLU A 185 8.62 8.38 0.57
C GLU A 185 7.38 7.54 0.20
N GLU A 186 6.30 8.18 -0.27
CA GLU A 186 5.11 7.48 -0.77
C GLU A 186 5.44 6.56 -1.95
N ARG A 187 6.22 7.05 -2.93
CA ARG A 187 6.65 6.23 -4.08
C ARG A 187 7.56 5.08 -3.67
N LEU A 188 8.44 5.29 -2.69
CA LEU A 188 9.27 4.22 -2.12
C LEU A 188 8.42 3.16 -1.44
N ASN A 189 7.43 3.55 -0.63
CA ASN A 189 6.51 2.60 -0.01
C ASN A 189 5.72 1.78 -1.04
N GLN A 190 5.24 2.43 -2.12
CA GLN A 190 4.60 1.72 -3.23
C GLN A 190 5.55 0.76 -3.95
N LEU A 191 6.82 1.15 -4.12
CA LEU A 191 7.83 0.28 -4.72
C LEU A 191 8.10 -0.93 -3.83
N THR A 192 8.26 -0.74 -2.52
CA THR A 192 8.42 -1.83 -1.54
C THR A 192 7.25 -2.81 -1.62
N GLN A 193 6.01 -2.33 -1.61
CA GLN A 193 4.83 -3.18 -1.77
C GLN A 193 4.83 -3.97 -3.09
N ARG A 194 5.26 -3.34 -4.19
CA ARG A 194 5.40 -4.03 -5.48
C ARG A 194 6.49 -5.10 -5.45
N VAL A 195 7.60 -4.84 -4.78
CA VAL A 195 8.69 -5.81 -4.58
C VAL A 195 8.19 -7.00 -3.76
N ASP A 196 7.45 -6.75 -2.67
CA ASP A 196 6.85 -7.82 -1.84
C ASP A 196 5.86 -8.66 -2.67
N GLN A 197 4.99 -8.03 -3.47
CA GLN A 197 4.09 -8.74 -4.37
C GLN A 197 4.84 -9.57 -5.41
N LEU A 198 5.96 -9.06 -5.91
CA LEU A 198 6.79 -9.77 -6.88
C LEU A 198 7.50 -10.98 -6.24
N ALA A 199 7.95 -10.85 -5.00
CA ALA A 199 8.49 -11.96 -4.22
C ALA A 199 7.44 -13.09 -4.05
N VAL A 200 6.22 -12.74 -3.64
CA VAL A 200 5.10 -13.72 -3.54
C VAL A 200 4.82 -14.41 -4.87
N ARG A 201 4.82 -13.66 -5.99
CA ARG A 201 4.62 -14.25 -7.33
C ARG A 201 5.78 -15.17 -7.73
N MET A 202 7.01 -14.84 -7.35
CA MET A 202 8.15 -15.72 -7.57
C MET A 202 8.04 -17.02 -6.78
N ASP A 203 7.60 -16.96 -5.52
CA ASP A 203 7.36 -18.17 -4.71
C ASP A 203 6.27 -19.06 -5.34
N GLN A 204 5.18 -18.45 -5.81
CA GLN A 204 4.11 -19.15 -6.53
C GLN A 204 4.63 -19.80 -7.83
N LEU A 205 5.49 -19.10 -8.57
CA LEU A 205 6.10 -19.64 -9.80
C LEU A 205 7.03 -20.82 -9.48
N ALA A 206 7.83 -20.71 -8.42
CA ALA A 206 8.70 -21.79 -7.96
C ALA A 206 7.89 -23.03 -7.53
N GLU A 207 6.76 -22.84 -6.84
CA GLU A 207 5.86 -23.94 -6.49
C GLU A 207 5.20 -24.57 -7.72
N ALA A 208 4.76 -23.76 -8.68
CA ALA A 208 4.22 -24.25 -9.95
C ALA A 208 5.27 -25.05 -10.76
N GLN A 209 6.53 -24.59 -10.75
CA GLN A 209 7.65 -25.30 -11.36
C GLN A 209 7.87 -26.66 -10.70
N ARG A 210 7.90 -26.73 -9.36
CA ARG A 210 8.01 -28.01 -8.61
C ARG A 210 6.88 -28.98 -8.96
N LYS A 211 5.63 -28.52 -8.99
CA LYS A 211 4.48 -29.36 -9.42
C LYS A 211 4.62 -29.85 -10.85
N THR A 212 5.17 -29.02 -11.73
CA THR A 212 5.42 -29.41 -13.12
C THR A 212 6.49 -30.50 -13.20
N GLU A 213 7.58 -30.34 -12.43
CA GLU A 213 8.65 -31.34 -12.32
C GLU A 213 8.15 -32.67 -11.77
N GLU A 214 7.32 -32.65 -10.72
CA GLU A 214 6.66 -33.86 -10.19
C GLU A 214 5.78 -34.56 -11.23
N ARG A 215 4.97 -33.80 -11.99
CA ARG A 215 4.13 -34.35 -13.06
C ARG A 215 4.98 -34.94 -14.20
N LEU A 216 6.12 -34.32 -14.50
CA LEU A 216 7.06 -34.80 -15.51
C LEU A 216 7.68 -36.13 -15.06
N ASN A 217 8.08 -36.25 -13.79
CA ASN A 217 8.57 -37.50 -13.21
C ASN A 217 7.52 -38.62 -13.25
N GLN A 218 6.25 -38.30 -12.92
CA GLN A 218 5.15 -39.26 -13.05
C GLN A 218 4.91 -39.69 -14.50
N LEU A 219 5.03 -38.75 -15.45
CA LEU A 219 4.91 -39.07 -16.87
C LEU A 219 6.03 -40.00 -17.32
N THR A 220 7.28 -39.73 -16.92
CA THR A 220 8.43 -40.60 -17.20
C THR A 220 8.17 -42.02 -16.67
N GLN A 221 7.73 -42.17 -15.42
CA GLN A 221 7.38 -43.48 -14.86
C GLN A 221 6.27 -44.20 -15.65
N ARG A 222 5.26 -43.47 -16.13
CA ARG A 222 4.21 -44.06 -16.98
C ARG A 222 4.74 -44.48 -18.34
N VAL A 223 5.66 -43.72 -18.93
CA VAL A 223 6.34 -44.08 -20.17
C VAL A 223 7.17 -45.35 -19.98
N ASP A 224 7.91 -45.45 -18.87
CA ASP A 224 8.69 -46.66 -18.54
C ASP A 224 7.76 -47.88 -18.36
N GLN A 225 6.63 -47.72 -17.66
CA GLN A 225 5.63 -48.78 -17.53
C GLN A 225 5.01 -49.19 -18.87
N LEU A 226 4.75 -48.23 -19.76
CA LEU A 226 4.27 -48.49 -21.11
C LEU A 226 5.30 -49.27 -21.92
N ALA A 227 6.58 -48.93 -21.82
CA ALA A 227 7.67 -49.66 -22.47
C ALA A 227 7.69 -51.13 -22.00
N VAL A 228 7.64 -51.38 -20.68
CA VAL A 228 7.55 -52.75 -20.13
C VAL A 228 6.32 -53.51 -20.64
N ARG A 229 5.16 -52.85 -20.72
CA ARG A 229 3.94 -53.48 -21.28
C ARG A 229 4.07 -53.77 -22.77
N MET A 230 4.76 -52.92 -23.52
CA MET A 230 5.07 -53.14 -24.94
C MET A 230 5.96 -54.37 -25.11
N ASP A 231 6.99 -54.52 -24.28
CA ASP A 231 7.85 -55.71 -24.30
C ASP A 231 7.06 -56.98 -23.98
N GLN A 232 6.18 -56.94 -22.98
CA GLN A 232 5.29 -58.05 -22.64
C GLN A 232 4.33 -58.40 -23.78
N LEU A 233 3.80 -57.40 -24.49
CA LEU A 233 2.93 -57.60 -25.64
C LEU A 233 3.70 -58.23 -26.81
N ALA A 234 4.92 -57.77 -27.07
CA ALA A 234 5.80 -58.35 -28.08
C ALA A 234 6.13 -59.83 -27.78
N ASP A 235 6.41 -60.16 -26.51
CA ASP A 235 6.62 -61.54 -26.09
C ASP A 235 5.36 -62.39 -26.21
N ALA A 236 4.19 -61.85 -25.85
CA ALA A 236 2.91 -62.54 -26.03
C ALA A 236 2.61 -62.78 -27.52
N GLN A 237 2.92 -61.82 -28.39
CA GLN A 237 2.81 -61.94 -29.84
C GLN A 237 3.73 -63.04 -30.38
N ARG A 238 4.99 -63.10 -29.95
CA ARG A 238 5.93 -64.17 -30.33
C ARG A 238 5.41 -65.54 -29.90
N LYS A 239 4.88 -65.69 -28.68
CA LYS A 239 4.27 -66.95 -28.21
C LYS A 239 3.04 -67.34 -29.02
N THR A 240 2.23 -66.37 -29.46
CA THR A 240 1.08 -66.67 -30.32
C THR A 240 1.51 -67.10 -31.71
N GLU A 241 2.56 -66.48 -32.27
CA GLU A 241 3.17 -66.90 -33.53
C GLU A 241 3.75 -68.33 -33.43
N GLU A 242 4.45 -68.67 -32.35
CA GLU A 242 4.92 -70.04 -32.08
C GLU A 242 3.76 -71.05 -32.02
N ARG A 243 2.68 -70.70 -31.30
CA ARG A 243 1.48 -71.55 -31.22
C ARG A 243 0.79 -71.71 -32.57
N LEU A 244 0.74 -70.66 -33.38
CA LEU A 244 0.20 -70.73 -34.75
C LEU A 244 1.05 -71.66 -35.60
N ASN A 245 2.37 -71.57 -35.54
CA ASN A 245 3.26 -72.48 -36.26
C ASN A 245 3.07 -73.94 -35.82
N GLN A 246 2.90 -74.20 -34.52
CA GLN A 246 2.57 -75.54 -34.02
C GLN A 246 1.20 -76.02 -34.50
N LEU A 247 0.20 -75.14 -34.54
CA LEU A 247 -1.12 -75.46 -35.06
C LEU A 247 -1.05 -75.82 -36.54
N THR A 248 -0.32 -75.04 -37.35
CA THR A 248 -0.07 -75.34 -38.77
C THR A 248 0.55 -76.72 -38.93
N GLN A 249 1.59 -77.04 -38.16
CA GLN A 249 2.20 -78.38 -38.20
C GLN A 249 1.21 -79.50 -37.82
N ARG A 250 0.36 -79.28 -36.82
CA ARG A 250 -0.69 -80.26 -36.46
C ARG A 250 -1.74 -80.41 -37.55
N VAL A 251 -2.11 -79.33 -38.23
CA VAL A 251 -3.02 -79.38 -39.39
C VAL A 251 -2.38 -80.16 -40.54
N ASP A 252 -1.09 -79.96 -40.81
CA ASP A 252 -0.35 -80.73 -41.82
C ASP A 252 -0.30 -82.22 -41.47
N GLN A 253 -0.01 -82.55 -40.21
CA GLN A 253 -0.03 -83.93 -39.71
C GLN A 253 -1.42 -84.56 -39.81
N LEU A 254 -2.47 -83.79 -39.51
CA LEU A 254 -3.86 -84.25 -39.64
C LEU A 254 -4.20 -84.49 -41.12
N ALA A 255 -3.77 -83.62 -42.02
CA ALA A 255 -3.95 -83.79 -43.46
C ALA A 255 -3.22 -85.04 -43.99
N GLU A 256 -2.01 -85.32 -43.50
CA GLU A 256 -1.29 -86.56 -43.81
C GLU A 256 -1.99 -87.80 -43.25
N ALA A 257 -2.45 -87.77 -42.00
CA ALA A 257 -3.23 -88.85 -41.40
C ALA A 257 -4.52 -89.09 -42.18
N GLN A 258 -5.22 -88.03 -42.59
CA GLN A 258 -6.41 -88.10 -43.41
C GLN A 258 -6.12 -88.77 -44.76
N ARG A 259 -5.04 -88.39 -45.45
CA ARG A 259 -4.59 -89.07 -46.68
C ARG A 259 -4.34 -90.56 -46.46
N LYS A 260 -3.66 -90.94 -45.37
CA LYS A 260 -3.44 -92.36 -45.04
C LYS A 260 -4.76 -93.10 -44.81
N THR A 261 -5.70 -92.50 -44.08
CA THR A 261 -7.02 -93.13 -43.89
C THR A 261 -7.80 -93.24 -45.19
N GLU A 262 -7.69 -92.27 -46.11
CA GLU A 262 -8.28 -92.35 -47.44
C GLU A 262 -7.65 -93.48 -48.28
N GLU A 263 -6.34 -93.70 -48.18
CA GLU A 263 -5.63 -94.82 -48.81
C GLU A 263 -6.06 -96.17 -48.21
N GLU A 264 -6.14 -96.28 -46.88
CA GLU A 264 -6.62 -97.47 -46.19
C GLU A 264 -8.08 -97.79 -46.55
N LEU A 265 -8.94 -96.77 -46.67
CA LEU A 265 -10.32 -96.93 -47.13
C LEU A 265 -10.40 -97.44 -48.58
N LYS A 266 -9.50 -97.00 -49.47
CA LYS A 266 -9.40 -97.55 -50.84
C LYS A 266 -9.02 -99.02 -50.82
N LEU A 267 -8.01 -99.38 -50.03
CA LEU A 267 -7.58 -100.77 -49.87
C LEU A 267 -8.70 -101.65 -49.28
N LEU A 268 -9.44 -101.12 -48.31
CA LEU A 268 -10.60 -101.80 -47.73
C LEU A 268 -11.71 -101.99 -48.76
N ALA A 269 -12.00 -100.98 -49.59
CA ALA A 269 -12.98 -101.10 -50.67
C ALA A 269 -12.56 -102.15 -51.72
N GLU A 270 -11.27 -102.22 -52.06
CA GLU A 270 -10.74 -103.29 -52.93
C GLU A 270 -10.85 -104.68 -52.29
N ALA A 271 -10.60 -104.79 -50.98
CA ALA A 271 -10.78 -106.03 -50.23
C ALA A 271 -12.25 -106.47 -50.18
N GLN A 272 -13.18 -105.54 -49.95
CA GLN A 272 -14.62 -105.80 -50.02
C GLN A 272 -15.04 -106.29 -51.41
N ARG A 273 -14.55 -105.66 -52.48
CA ARG A 273 -14.84 -106.10 -53.85
C ARG A 273 -14.33 -107.52 -54.12
N LYS A 274 -13.11 -107.86 -53.67
CA LYS A 274 -12.57 -109.22 -53.78
C LYS A 274 -13.40 -110.24 -52.98
N LEU A 275 -13.89 -109.86 -51.81
CA LEU A 275 -14.78 -110.68 -51.00
C LEU A 275 -16.12 -110.92 -51.71
N GLU A 276 -16.70 -109.89 -52.33
CA GLU A 276 -17.93 -110.04 -53.14
C GLU A 276 -17.72 -110.97 -54.33
N GLU A 277 -16.60 -110.84 -55.07
CA GLU A 277 -16.23 -111.74 -56.16
C GLU A 277 -16.08 -113.19 -55.66
N PHE A 278 -15.45 -113.40 -54.50
CA PHE A 278 -15.34 -114.72 -53.85
C PHE A 278 -16.71 -115.29 -53.47
N LEU A 279 -17.56 -114.51 -52.81
CA LEU A 279 -18.92 -114.94 -52.40
C LEU A 279 -19.79 -115.31 -53.61
N LEU A 280 -19.64 -114.60 -54.73
CA LEU A 280 -20.35 -114.90 -55.97
C LEU A 280 -19.90 -116.24 -56.56
N ALA A 281 -18.59 -116.55 -56.49
CA ALA A 281 -18.04 -117.83 -56.92
C ALA A 281 -18.52 -118.98 -56.02
N THR A 282 -18.51 -118.79 -54.70
CA THR A 282 -19.01 -119.80 -53.74
C THR A 282 -20.50 -120.09 -53.96
N ARG A 283 -21.30 -119.06 -54.23
CA ARG A 283 -22.74 -119.21 -54.55
C ARG A 283 -22.99 -120.07 -55.78
N LYS A 284 -22.12 -119.95 -56.80
CA LYS A 284 -22.21 -120.72 -58.04
C LYS A 284 -21.93 -122.21 -57.80
N GLU A 285 -20.91 -122.54 -57.00
CA GLU A 285 -20.59 -123.92 -56.60
C GLU A 285 -21.68 -124.58 -55.73
N PHE A 286 -22.34 -123.78 -54.87
CA PHE A 286 -23.45 -124.26 -54.04
C PHE A 286 -24.68 -124.64 -54.88
N SER A 287 -24.99 -123.86 -55.93
CA SER A 287 -26.10 -124.14 -56.86
C SER A 287 -25.94 -125.49 -57.56
N GLU A 288 -24.75 -125.80 -58.08
CA GLU A 288 -24.47 -127.05 -58.78
C GLU A 288 -24.47 -128.29 -57.85
N ARG A 289 -24.28 -128.09 -56.53
CA ARG A 289 -24.43 -129.15 -55.53
C ARG A 289 -25.89 -129.42 -55.16
N PHE A 290 -26.77 -128.42 -55.20
CA PHE A 290 -28.21 -128.57 -54.91
C PHE A 290 -28.97 -129.32 -56.02
N ASP A 291 -28.67 -129.09 -57.30
CA ASP A 291 -29.33 -129.78 -58.43
C ASP A 291 -29.08 -131.30 -58.45
N ARG A 292 -27.95 -131.74 -57.88
CA ARG A 292 -27.62 -133.18 -57.71
C ARG A 292 -28.33 -133.82 -56.51
N LEU A 293 -28.76 -133.03 -55.53
CA LEU A 293 -29.52 -133.49 -54.37
C LEU A 293 -31.01 -133.68 -54.73
N GLU A 294 -31.55 -132.77 -55.54
CA GLU A 294 -32.96 -132.75 -55.97
C GLU A 294 -33.35 -134.01 -56.79
N ASN A 295 -32.48 -134.47 -57.69
CA ASN A 295 -32.72 -135.67 -58.51
C ASN A 295 -32.67 -137.00 -57.72
N LYS A 296 -32.07 -137.03 -56.52
CA LYS A 296 -32.05 -138.23 -55.65
C LYS A 296 -33.22 -138.27 -54.66
N ILE A 297 -33.80 -137.12 -54.33
CA ILE A 297 -34.95 -137.00 -53.43
C ILE A 297 -36.26 -137.38 -54.15
N GLY A 298 -36.37 -137.18 -55.47
CA GLY A 298 -37.53 -137.55 -56.28
C GLY A 298 -37.85 -139.07 -56.38
N MET A 299 -36.95 -139.96 -55.94
CA MET A 299 -37.24 -141.41 -55.88
C MET A 299 -37.69 -141.91 -54.50
N LEU A 300 -37.47 -141.16 -53.41
CA LEU A 300 -37.97 -141.50 -52.08
C LEU A 300 -39.45 -141.11 -51.87
N ASP A 301 -39.97 -140.23 -52.72
CA ASP A 301 -41.32 -139.66 -52.66
C ASP A 301 -42.44 -140.69 -52.96
N LYS A 302 -42.14 -141.74 -53.73
CA LYS A 302 -43.12 -142.81 -54.05
C LYS A 302 -43.35 -143.82 -52.92
N THR A 303 -42.51 -143.85 -51.88
CA THR A 303 -42.61 -144.85 -50.79
C THR A 303 -43.15 -144.25 -49.49
N ILE A 304 -43.08 -142.93 -49.31
CA ILE A 304 -43.66 -142.20 -48.15
C ILE A 304 -45.12 -141.81 -48.40
N SER A 305 -45.67 -142.15 -49.59
CA SER A 305 -47.08 -141.99 -49.94
C SER A 305 -48.06 -142.91 -49.17
N SER A 306 -47.60 -143.83 -48.31
CA SER A 306 -48.48 -144.77 -47.58
C SER A 306 -48.53 -144.61 -46.06
N LEU A 307 -47.83 -143.64 -45.46
CA LEU A 307 -47.77 -143.51 -43.98
C LEU A 307 -48.04 -142.09 -43.44
N GLY A 308 -48.10 -141.07 -44.30
CA GLY A 308 -48.33 -139.68 -43.88
C GLY A 308 -49.77 -139.16 -44.03
N GLN A 309 -50.65 -139.85 -44.75
CA GLN A 309 -52.09 -139.50 -44.83
C GLN A 309 -52.90 -139.94 -43.59
N ARG A 310 -52.21 -140.28 -42.49
CA ARG A 310 -52.87 -140.63 -41.22
C ARG A 310 -52.84 -139.57 -40.14
N TRP A 311 -52.07 -138.47 -40.26
CA TRP A 311 -52.06 -137.41 -39.23
C TRP A 311 -51.82 -136.02 -39.85
N GLY A 312 -52.91 -135.27 -40.05
CA GLY A 312 -52.90 -133.82 -40.22
C GLY A 312 -53.61 -133.17 -39.04
N VAL A 313 -52.89 -132.39 -38.23
CA VAL A 313 -53.45 -131.52 -37.16
C VAL A 313 -52.55 -130.28 -36.99
N SER A 314 -53.20 -129.12 -36.90
CA SER A 314 -52.63 -127.78 -36.68
C SER A 314 -52.30 -127.56 -35.19
N TYR A 315 -51.08 -127.06 -34.91
CA TYR A 315 -50.52 -126.91 -33.56
C TYR A 315 -51.23 -125.86 -32.67
N GLU A 316 -51.99 -124.93 -33.26
CA GLU A 316 -52.78 -123.93 -32.53
C GLU A 316 -54.13 -124.46 -32.05
N GLU A 317 -54.69 -125.50 -32.68
CA GLU A 317 -55.91 -126.16 -32.23
C GLU A 317 -55.66 -127.06 -31.01
N LEU A 318 -54.48 -127.70 -30.96
CA LEU A 318 -54.08 -128.58 -29.86
C LEU A 318 -53.90 -127.81 -28.53
N ILE A 319 -53.39 -126.58 -28.59
CA ILE A 319 -53.22 -125.71 -27.42
C ILE A 319 -54.57 -125.14 -26.94
N ARG A 320 -55.51 -124.89 -27.85
CA ARG A 320 -56.89 -124.48 -27.50
C ARG A 320 -57.68 -125.61 -26.85
N GLU A 321 -57.50 -126.86 -27.28
CA GLU A 321 -58.15 -128.03 -26.65
C GLU A 321 -57.62 -128.30 -25.23
N PHE A 322 -56.31 -128.19 -25.01
CA PHE A 322 -55.69 -128.49 -23.71
C PHE A 322 -56.15 -127.54 -22.57
N PHE A 323 -56.43 -126.28 -22.90
CA PHE A 323 -56.95 -125.30 -21.93
C PHE A 323 -58.48 -125.27 -21.88
N LYS A 324 -59.19 -125.97 -22.78
CA LYS A 324 -60.67 -125.99 -22.82
C LYS A 324 -61.26 -126.56 -21.54
N GLU A 325 -60.75 -127.69 -21.05
CA GLU A 325 -61.19 -128.29 -19.78
C GLU A 325 -60.89 -127.40 -18.56
N ILE A 326 -59.74 -126.72 -18.52
CA ILE A 326 -59.30 -125.93 -17.37
C ILE A 326 -60.09 -124.62 -17.25
N VAL A 327 -60.37 -123.96 -18.37
CA VAL A 327 -61.11 -122.69 -18.41
C VAL A 327 -62.62 -122.90 -18.25
N GLU A 328 -63.18 -124.00 -18.79
CA GLU A 328 -64.59 -124.37 -18.56
C GLU A 328 -64.86 -124.77 -17.11
N SER A 329 -63.88 -125.35 -16.40
CA SER A 329 -63.99 -125.68 -14.96
C SER A 329 -64.11 -124.46 -14.03
N GLU A 330 -63.69 -123.28 -14.49
CA GLU A 330 -63.88 -121.99 -13.80
C GLU A 330 -65.13 -121.23 -14.30
N GLY A 331 -66.00 -121.89 -15.08
CA GLY A 331 -67.28 -121.36 -15.54
C GLY A 331 -67.20 -120.41 -16.75
N ILE A 332 -66.04 -120.33 -17.42
CA ILE A 332 -65.76 -119.49 -18.58
C ILE A 332 -65.96 -120.33 -19.86
N ASN A 333 -66.92 -119.94 -20.71
CA ASN A 333 -67.17 -120.61 -21.98
C ASN A 333 -66.37 -119.93 -23.10
N LEU A 334 -65.39 -120.68 -23.63
CA LEU A 334 -64.42 -120.21 -24.62
C LEU A 334 -65.04 -119.81 -25.97
N ASP A 335 -66.26 -120.24 -26.29
CA ASP A 335 -66.93 -119.90 -27.57
C ASP A 335 -67.39 -118.43 -27.62
N PHE A 336 -67.44 -117.75 -26.47
CA PHE A 336 -67.87 -116.34 -26.37
C PHE A 336 -66.70 -115.38 -26.07
N ILE A 337 -65.46 -115.80 -26.34
CA ILE A 337 -64.28 -114.97 -26.16
C ILE A 337 -64.04 -114.13 -27.41
N ASN A 338 -64.09 -112.82 -27.25
CA ASN A 338 -63.83 -111.88 -28.33
C ASN A 338 -62.50 -111.18 -28.12
N ARG A 339 -61.66 -111.24 -29.14
CA ARG A 339 -60.40 -110.51 -29.19
C ARG A 339 -60.65 -109.01 -29.31
N PHE A 340 -60.10 -108.23 -28.40
CA PHE A 340 -60.21 -106.78 -28.42
C PHE A 340 -58.85 -106.13 -28.57
N THR A 341 -58.71 -105.30 -29.61
CA THR A 341 -57.49 -104.55 -29.91
C THR A 341 -57.78 -103.05 -29.84
N TYR A 342 -57.10 -102.34 -28.93
CA TYR A 342 -57.08 -100.88 -28.88
C TYR A 342 -55.76 -100.34 -29.40
N LYS A 343 -55.79 -99.39 -30.34
CA LYS A 343 -54.59 -98.68 -30.82
C LYS A 343 -54.57 -97.26 -30.28
N ASP A 344 -53.58 -96.95 -29.46
CA ASP A 344 -53.40 -95.62 -28.88
C ASP A 344 -52.84 -94.63 -29.92
N GLN A 345 -53.74 -94.00 -30.67
CA GLN A 345 -53.35 -93.09 -31.75
C GLN A 345 -52.84 -91.73 -31.25
N GLN A 346 -53.05 -91.39 -29.99
CA GLN A 346 -52.70 -90.09 -29.41
C GLN A 346 -51.45 -90.18 -28.53
N GLY A 347 -51.09 -91.38 -28.07
CA GLY A 347 -49.96 -91.62 -27.16
C GLY A 347 -50.31 -91.35 -25.69
N ASN A 348 -51.57 -91.57 -25.32
CA ASN A 348 -52.09 -91.29 -23.98
C ASN A 348 -51.64 -92.31 -22.92
N PHE A 349 -51.27 -93.52 -23.33
CA PHE A 349 -50.89 -94.63 -22.44
C PHE A 349 -49.49 -95.18 -22.73
N GLY A 350 -48.97 -94.96 -23.94
CA GLY A 350 -47.63 -95.37 -24.36
C GLY A 350 -47.20 -94.68 -25.65
N ALA A 351 -46.23 -95.25 -26.37
CA ALA A 351 -45.76 -94.66 -27.62
C ALA A 351 -46.90 -94.55 -28.64
N LYS A 352 -47.00 -93.42 -29.32
CA LYS A 352 -48.05 -93.16 -30.32
C LYS A 352 -48.10 -94.27 -31.37
N GLY A 353 -49.26 -94.91 -31.50
CA GLY A 353 -49.52 -96.02 -32.42
C GLY A 353 -49.40 -97.41 -31.79
N THR A 354 -49.08 -97.53 -30.50
CA THR A 354 -49.02 -98.81 -29.78
C THR A 354 -50.39 -99.50 -29.79
N ARG A 355 -50.39 -100.82 -30.02
CA ARG A 355 -51.59 -101.66 -30.00
C ARG A 355 -51.59 -102.51 -28.74
N TYR A 356 -52.68 -102.45 -27.99
CA TYR A 356 -52.97 -103.26 -26.82
C TYR A 356 -54.06 -104.25 -27.20
N GLU A 357 -53.73 -105.54 -27.21
CA GLU A 357 -54.61 -106.62 -27.62
C GLU A 357 -54.70 -107.66 -26.51
N VAL A 358 -55.93 -108.00 -26.11
CA VAL A 358 -56.23 -109.12 -25.21
C VAL A 358 -57.53 -109.78 -25.64
N ASP A 359 -57.68 -111.05 -25.28
CA ASP A 359 -58.94 -111.77 -25.43
C ASP A 359 -59.87 -111.42 -24.26
N ILE A 360 -61.11 -111.00 -24.52
CA ILE A 360 -62.06 -110.55 -23.49
C ILE A 360 -63.22 -111.53 -23.37
N TYR A 361 -63.57 -111.85 -22.12
CA TYR A 361 -64.74 -112.64 -21.77
C TYR A 361 -65.55 -111.94 -20.67
N ALA A 362 -66.87 -111.79 -20.86
CA ALA A 362 -67.74 -111.17 -19.87
C ALA A 362 -68.88 -112.12 -19.48
N LYS A 363 -69.04 -112.38 -18.18
CA LYS A 363 -70.13 -113.22 -17.64
C LYS A 363 -70.43 -112.86 -16.19
N ASP A 364 -71.71 -112.87 -15.81
CA ASP A 364 -72.21 -112.64 -14.45
C ASP A 364 -71.62 -111.39 -13.77
N ASP A 365 -71.71 -110.24 -14.45
CA ASP A 365 -71.16 -108.93 -14.07
C ASP A 365 -69.64 -108.88 -13.86
N LYS A 366 -68.90 -109.93 -14.25
CA LYS A 366 -67.42 -109.97 -14.23
C LYS A 366 -66.86 -109.96 -15.64
N VAL A 367 -65.78 -109.20 -15.85
CA VAL A 367 -65.04 -109.14 -17.11
C VAL A 367 -63.65 -109.70 -16.91
N TYR A 368 -63.29 -110.68 -17.72
CA TYR A 368 -61.98 -111.33 -17.76
C TYR A 368 -61.21 -110.82 -18.97
N LEU A 369 -60.00 -110.34 -18.72
CA LEU A 369 -59.02 -110.02 -19.77
C LEU A 369 -57.99 -111.14 -19.77
N MET A 370 -57.76 -111.74 -20.93
CA MET A 370 -57.06 -113.01 -21.08
C MET A 370 -55.96 -112.95 -22.15
N GLU A 371 -54.84 -113.62 -21.91
CA GLU A 371 -53.81 -113.89 -22.91
C GLU A 371 -53.22 -115.29 -22.70
N VAL A 372 -52.98 -116.01 -23.80
CA VAL A 372 -52.44 -117.37 -23.81
C VAL A 372 -51.09 -117.38 -24.52
N LYS A 373 -50.07 -117.97 -23.90
CA LYS A 373 -48.72 -118.07 -24.46
C LYS A 373 -48.14 -119.48 -24.24
N SER A 374 -47.23 -119.92 -25.11
CA SER A 374 -46.54 -121.20 -24.91
C SER A 374 -45.48 -121.13 -23.80
N PHE A 375 -44.87 -119.97 -23.59
CA PHE A 375 -43.84 -119.73 -22.57
C PHE A 375 -43.99 -118.33 -21.97
N ALA A 376 -43.96 -118.19 -20.64
CA ALA A 376 -44.14 -116.92 -19.94
C ALA A 376 -42.92 -116.51 -19.10
N GLU A 377 -42.47 -115.28 -19.26
CA GLU A 377 -41.41 -114.61 -18.46
C GLU A 377 -41.96 -113.42 -17.66
N GLY A 378 -41.18 -112.88 -16.70
CA GLY A 378 -41.58 -111.75 -15.87
C GLY A 378 -42.09 -110.54 -16.66
N ASP A 379 -41.34 -110.16 -17.70
CA ASP A 379 -41.65 -109.04 -18.60
C ASP A 379 -42.95 -109.27 -19.38
N ASP A 380 -43.28 -110.52 -19.72
CA ASP A 380 -44.53 -110.85 -20.42
C ASP A 380 -45.76 -110.57 -19.54
N VAL A 381 -45.67 -110.95 -18.27
CA VAL A 381 -46.75 -110.74 -17.31
C VAL A 381 -46.91 -109.25 -16.98
N GLU A 382 -45.80 -108.51 -16.86
CA GLU A 382 -45.82 -107.06 -16.65
C GLU A 382 -46.40 -106.32 -17.86
N TRP A 383 -46.03 -106.73 -19.07
CA TRP A 383 -46.60 -106.17 -20.29
C TRP A 383 -48.09 -106.48 -20.42
N PHE A 384 -48.52 -107.72 -20.10
CA PHE A 384 -49.94 -108.07 -20.07
C PHE A 384 -50.73 -107.27 -19.03
N ASN A 385 -50.16 -107.07 -17.84
CA ASN A 385 -50.76 -106.21 -16.83
C ASN A 385 -50.96 -104.78 -17.36
N THR A 386 -49.95 -104.24 -18.04
CA THR A 386 -50.01 -102.93 -18.68
C THR A 386 -51.12 -102.87 -19.73
N LYS A 387 -51.23 -103.87 -20.61
CA LYS A 387 -52.35 -103.97 -21.57
C LYS A 387 -53.70 -103.94 -20.86
N CYS A 388 -53.85 -104.74 -19.79
CA CYS A 388 -55.08 -104.81 -19.03
C CYS A 388 -55.44 -103.49 -18.36
N ASP A 389 -54.47 -102.77 -17.79
CA ASP A 389 -54.72 -101.47 -17.15
C ASP A 389 -55.17 -100.41 -18.15
N VAL A 390 -54.55 -100.38 -19.34
CA VAL A 390 -54.98 -99.50 -20.43
C VAL A 390 -56.39 -99.83 -20.87
N LEU A 391 -56.68 -101.11 -21.14
CA LEU A 391 -57.99 -101.54 -21.60
C LEU A 391 -59.08 -101.33 -20.55
N THR A 392 -58.75 -101.51 -19.26
CA THR A 392 -59.65 -101.21 -18.14
C THR A 392 -60.07 -99.74 -18.15
N ARG A 393 -59.13 -98.81 -18.37
CA ARG A 393 -59.41 -97.37 -18.44
C ARG A 393 -60.18 -96.99 -19.70
N VAL A 394 -59.80 -97.54 -20.85
CA VAL A 394 -60.41 -97.25 -22.16
C VAL A 394 -61.85 -97.74 -22.21
N LEU A 395 -62.12 -98.95 -21.71
CA LEU A 395 -63.45 -99.55 -21.72
C LEU A 395 -64.28 -99.19 -20.48
N GLY A 396 -63.70 -98.46 -19.51
CA GLY A 396 -64.37 -98.10 -18.26
C GLY A 396 -64.75 -99.30 -17.39
N LEU A 397 -63.98 -100.39 -17.47
CA LEU A 397 -64.26 -101.63 -16.74
C LEU A 397 -64.01 -101.42 -15.24
N LYS A 398 -64.95 -101.87 -14.41
CA LYS A 398 -64.78 -101.88 -12.95
C LYS A 398 -64.25 -103.25 -12.51
N ASN A 399 -63.03 -103.27 -11.98
CA ASN A 399 -62.34 -104.44 -11.42
C ASN A 399 -62.34 -105.69 -12.34
N PRO A 400 -61.79 -105.62 -13.56
CA PRO A 400 -61.68 -106.82 -14.39
C PRO A 400 -60.65 -107.80 -13.82
N ILE A 401 -60.89 -109.09 -14.07
CA ILE A 401 -60.01 -110.18 -13.67
C ILE A 401 -58.99 -110.39 -14.78
N LYS A 402 -57.69 -110.26 -14.46
CA LYS A 402 -56.58 -110.45 -15.40
C LYS A 402 -56.11 -111.91 -15.32
N LEU A 403 -56.22 -112.66 -16.41
CA LEU A 403 -55.91 -114.09 -16.46
C LEU A 403 -54.87 -114.38 -17.55
N PHE A 404 -53.71 -114.88 -17.16
CA PHE A 404 -52.61 -115.21 -18.08
C PHE A 404 -52.40 -116.72 -18.09
N LEU A 405 -52.42 -117.35 -19.26
CA LEU A 405 -52.34 -118.80 -19.43
C LEU A 405 -51.03 -119.14 -20.15
N ALA A 406 -50.21 -119.99 -19.55
CA ALA A 406 -48.93 -120.39 -20.12
C ALA A 406 -48.75 -121.92 -20.11
N VAL A 407 -48.18 -122.51 -21.16
CA VAL A 407 -47.81 -123.95 -21.06
C VAL A 407 -46.64 -124.12 -20.09
N THR A 408 -45.64 -123.24 -20.17
CA THR A 408 -44.48 -123.20 -19.26
C THR A 408 -44.25 -121.76 -18.78
N ALA A 409 -43.95 -121.56 -17.50
CA ALA A 409 -43.63 -120.25 -16.92
C ALA A 409 -42.24 -120.27 -16.27
N ARG A 410 -41.53 -119.14 -16.30
CA ARG A 410 -40.30 -118.92 -15.52
C ARG A 410 -40.65 -118.36 -14.13
N GLU A 411 -39.79 -118.58 -13.15
CA GLU A 411 -40.04 -118.20 -11.75
C GLU A 411 -40.36 -116.70 -11.59
N ASP A 412 -39.65 -115.84 -12.32
CA ASP A 412 -39.90 -114.39 -12.38
C ASP A 412 -41.31 -114.04 -12.93
N ALA A 413 -41.89 -114.87 -13.81
CA ALA A 413 -43.26 -114.70 -14.29
C ALA A 413 -44.28 -114.92 -13.17
N VAL A 414 -44.03 -115.91 -12.30
CA VAL A 414 -44.88 -116.19 -11.12
C VAL A 414 -44.75 -115.07 -10.08
N GLU A 415 -43.55 -114.55 -9.88
CA GLU A 415 -43.32 -113.39 -9.01
C GLU A 415 -44.04 -112.14 -9.55
N SER A 416 -43.85 -111.84 -10.84
CA SER A 416 -44.50 -110.72 -11.52
C SER A 416 -46.03 -110.83 -11.48
N SER A 417 -46.60 -112.03 -11.62
CA SER A 417 -48.06 -112.21 -11.59
C SER A 417 -48.66 -111.91 -10.22
N LYS A 418 -47.98 -112.31 -9.14
CA LYS A 418 -48.40 -112.00 -7.76
C LYS A 418 -48.29 -110.51 -7.49
N ALA A 419 -47.20 -109.86 -7.92
CA ALA A 419 -46.99 -108.43 -7.71
C ALA A 419 -48.08 -107.58 -8.38
N HIS A 420 -48.53 -107.97 -9.57
CA HIS A 420 -49.49 -107.21 -10.38
C HIS A 420 -50.96 -107.65 -10.22
N GLY A 421 -51.23 -108.64 -9.37
CA GLY A 421 -52.58 -109.20 -9.20
C GLY A 421 -53.12 -109.90 -10.46
N VAL A 422 -52.22 -110.43 -11.30
CA VAL A 422 -52.56 -111.23 -12.48
C VAL A 422 -52.65 -112.70 -12.07
N LYS A 423 -53.78 -113.36 -12.38
CA LYS A 423 -53.95 -114.79 -12.16
C LYS A 423 -53.22 -115.54 -13.28
N LEU A 424 -52.02 -116.04 -12.97
CA LEU A 424 -51.24 -116.89 -13.89
C LEU A 424 -51.60 -118.36 -13.69
N ILE A 425 -51.98 -119.04 -14.76
CA ILE A 425 -52.20 -120.49 -14.81
C ILE A 425 -51.13 -121.07 -15.73
N TYR A 426 -50.30 -121.97 -15.22
CA TYR A 426 -49.22 -122.57 -15.98
C TYR A 426 -49.08 -124.08 -15.80
N GLY A 427 -48.57 -124.76 -16.83
CA GLY A 427 -48.34 -126.20 -16.81
C GLY A 427 -47.02 -126.62 -16.14
N ASN A 428 -45.91 -125.95 -16.45
CA ASN A 428 -44.57 -126.24 -15.90
C ASN A 428 -43.84 -124.96 -15.44
N LEU A 429 -42.97 -125.06 -14.42
CA LEU A 429 -42.17 -123.93 -13.87
C LEU A 429 -40.66 -124.13 -14.11
N VAL A 430 -39.92 -123.06 -14.44
CA VAL A 430 -38.45 -123.07 -14.67
C VAL A 430 -37.74 -122.00 -13.82
N GLU A 431 -36.70 -122.37 -13.06
CA GLU A 431 -35.96 -121.50 -12.09
C GLU A 431 -34.77 -120.71 -12.73
N GLU A 432 -34.42 -119.55 -12.16
CA GLU A 432 -33.30 -118.68 -12.61
C GLU A 432 -31.89 -119.06 -12.04
N PRO A 433 -30.79 -118.96 -12.81
CA PRO A 433 -29.44 -119.25 -12.32
C PRO A 433 -28.74 -118.07 -11.60
N LYS A 434 -28.24 -118.30 -10.37
CA LYS A 434 -27.51 -117.31 -9.52
C LYS A 434 -26.20 -116.81 -10.18
N ARG A 435 -26.05 -115.50 -10.38
CA ARG A 435 -24.78 -114.85 -10.79
C ARG A 435 -23.85 -114.55 -9.60
N SER A 436 -22.58 -114.95 -9.73
CA SER A 436 -21.46 -114.58 -8.86
C SER A 436 -21.12 -113.09 -8.99
N LYS A 437 -20.95 -112.40 -7.86
CA LYS A 437 -20.59 -110.97 -7.78
C LYS A 437 -19.14 -110.76 -8.21
N GLY A 438 -18.94 -110.09 -9.34
CA GLY A 438 -17.70 -109.40 -9.70
C GLY A 438 -17.87 -107.88 -9.50
N LYS A 439 -17.02 -107.32 -8.64
CA LYS A 439 -16.46 -105.96 -8.59
C LYS A 439 -17.34 -104.78 -9.04
N SER A 440 -17.76 -103.97 -8.07
CA SER A 440 -17.97 -102.53 -8.24
C SER A 440 -16.83 -101.77 -7.57
N GLU A 441 -16.42 -100.70 -8.24
CA GLU A 441 -15.32 -99.78 -7.93
C GLU A 441 -15.48 -99.09 -6.57
N GLU A 442 -14.69 -99.52 -5.59
CA GLU A 442 -14.20 -98.75 -4.45
C GLU A 442 -12.82 -99.32 -4.14
N ASP A 443 -11.78 -98.74 -4.71
CA ASP A 443 -10.38 -98.74 -4.22
C ASP A 443 -9.48 -98.15 -5.31
N LEU A 444 -9.19 -96.85 -5.18
CA LEU A 444 -7.91 -96.18 -5.38
C LEU A 444 -8.16 -94.65 -5.34
N SER A 445 -8.74 -94.20 -4.24
CA SER A 445 -8.45 -92.87 -3.72
C SER A 445 -7.09 -92.91 -3.02
N ALA A 446 -6.34 -91.82 -3.13
CA ALA A 446 -5.41 -91.30 -2.11
C ALA A 446 -4.20 -92.14 -1.70
#